data_AF-A0A165JGD3-F1
#
_entry.id   AF-A0A165JGD3-F1
#
_cell.length_a   1.000
_cell.length_b   1.000
_cell.length_c   1.000
_cell.angle_alpha   90.00
_cell.angle_beta   90.00
_cell.angle_gamma   90.00
#
_symmetry.space_group_name_H-M   'P 1'
#
loop_
_entity.id
_entity.type
_entity.pdbx_description
1 polymer ?
#
loop_
_entity_poly.entity_id
_entity_poly.type
_entity_poly.pdbx_seq_one_letter_code
_entity_poly.pdbx_strand_id
1 'polypeptide(L)'
;MPIDITHSNAPFIPGPALYQQLAILNGLLILGLSDKSSEAQQIQHLSLDHQQHITLFRGSSQSRFGMAFRFHRQDVEQIEGVTLEDGRGHLLLHTRPAAIQSLTFMPGKTATDTGYNAGTLSSVDLLVPANRLEQAQAALTRIFRMAGSSWSPGLPPHWQGGQG
;
A
#
# COMPACT_ATOMS: atom_id res chain seq x y z
N MET A 1 -26.59 -9.91 -23.12
CA MET A 1 -26.25 -8.47 -23.04
C MET A 1 -24.85 -8.37 -22.44
N PRO A 2 -23.91 -7.64 -23.07
CA PRO A 2 -22.60 -7.44 -22.45
C PRO A 2 -22.78 -6.46 -21.30
N ILE A 3 -22.25 -6.79 -20.12
CA ILE A 3 -22.21 -5.88 -18.98
C ILE A 3 -21.19 -4.81 -19.35
N ASP A 4 -21.71 -3.62 -19.62
CA ASP A 4 -20.94 -2.41 -19.87
C ASP A 4 -20.25 -2.02 -18.56
N ILE A 5 -18.96 -2.38 -18.41
CA ILE A 5 -18.13 -2.00 -17.27
C ILE A 5 -17.69 -0.54 -17.48
N THR A 6 -18.66 0.36 -17.58
CA THR A 6 -18.40 1.78 -17.38
C THR A 6 -17.90 1.94 -15.95
N HIS A 7 -16.78 2.67 -15.77
CA HIS A 7 -16.15 3.00 -14.50
C HIS A 7 -17.19 3.09 -13.37
N SER A 8 -17.26 2.04 -12.55
CA SER A 8 -18.15 2.03 -11.41
C SER A 8 -17.65 3.08 -10.43
N ASN A 9 -18.38 4.20 -10.33
CA ASN A 9 -18.19 5.20 -9.26
C ASN A 9 -18.64 4.67 -7.89
N ALA A 10 -18.94 3.37 -7.76
CA ALA A 10 -19.23 2.76 -6.47
C ALA A 10 -17.96 2.84 -5.60
N PRO A 11 -18.06 3.32 -4.35
CA PRO A 11 -16.92 3.40 -3.46
C PRO A 11 -16.33 2.00 -3.28
N PHE A 12 -15.00 1.91 -3.42
CA PHE A 12 -14.29 0.68 -3.08
C PHE A 12 -14.29 0.55 -1.56
N ILE A 13 -14.92 -0.50 -1.04
CA ILE A 13 -14.89 -0.80 0.38
C ILE A 13 -13.87 -1.92 0.59
N PRO A 14 -12.75 -1.68 1.29
CA PRO A 14 -11.84 -2.75 1.64
C PRO A 14 -12.58 -3.77 2.53
N GLY A 15 -12.73 -5.00 2.04
CA GLY A 15 -13.35 -6.06 2.83
C GLY A 15 -12.44 -6.52 3.98
N PRO A 16 -12.96 -7.26 4.98
CA PRO A 16 -12.17 -7.73 6.13
C PRO A 16 -10.91 -8.50 5.75
N ALA A 17 -10.99 -9.32 4.70
CA ALA A 17 -9.85 -10.08 4.21
C ALA A 17 -8.75 -9.18 3.64
N LEU A 18 -9.11 -8.05 3.02
CA LEU A 18 -8.13 -7.09 2.50
C LEU A 18 -7.46 -6.32 3.65
N TYR A 19 -8.22 -5.92 4.68
CA TYR A 19 -7.64 -5.37 5.91
C TYR A 19 -6.69 -6.35 6.61
N GLN A 20 -7.02 -7.64 6.62
CA GLN A 20 -6.14 -8.66 7.17
C GLN A 20 -4.83 -8.77 6.39
N GLN A 21 -4.87 -8.74 5.05
CA GLN A 21 -3.63 -8.76 4.25
C GLN A 21 -2.80 -7.49 4.47
N LEU A 22 -3.44 -6.32 4.57
CA LEU A 22 -2.76 -5.06 4.92
C LEU A 22 -2.09 -5.14 6.29
N ALA A 23 -2.77 -5.70 7.29
CA ALA A 23 -2.21 -5.88 8.63
C ALA A 23 -1.03 -6.87 8.63
N ILE A 24 -1.15 -8.00 7.92
CA ILE A 24 -0.06 -8.97 7.76
C ILE A 24 1.15 -8.29 7.10
N LEU A 25 0.95 -7.63 5.95
CA LEU A 25 2.04 -6.94 5.26
C LEU A 25 2.69 -5.89 6.17
N ASN A 26 1.90 -5.01 6.78
CA ASN A 26 2.41 -3.95 7.66
C ASN A 26 3.15 -4.50 8.89
N GLY A 27 2.79 -5.69 9.38
CA GLY A 27 3.54 -6.38 10.44
C GLY A 27 4.83 -7.05 9.97
N LEU A 28 4.97 -7.30 8.66
CA LEU A 28 6.18 -7.86 8.04
C LEU A 28 7.13 -6.78 7.51
N LEU A 29 6.60 -5.58 7.22
CA LEU A 29 7.42 -4.43 6.90
C LEU A 29 8.34 -4.13 8.08
N ILE A 30 9.62 -3.96 7.77
CA ILE A 30 10.62 -3.72 8.82
C ILE A 30 10.25 -2.44 9.57
N LEU A 31 10.04 -2.61 10.89
CA LEU A 31 10.17 -1.58 11.90
C LEU A 31 11.52 -1.80 12.57
N GLY A 32 12.57 -1.16 12.06
CA GLY A 32 13.92 -1.22 12.63
C GLY A 32 14.59 -2.60 12.65
N LEU A 33 15.45 -2.87 11.65
CA LEU A 33 16.53 -3.83 11.84
C LEU A 33 17.71 -3.10 12.47
N SER A 34 17.78 -3.15 13.79
CA SER A 34 18.96 -2.78 14.56
C SER A 34 19.85 -4.01 14.64
N ASP A 35 20.88 -4.11 13.81
CA ASP A 35 21.99 -5.02 14.13
C ASP A 35 23.40 -4.54 13.76
N LYS A 36 23.55 -3.30 13.29
CA LYS A 36 24.85 -2.62 13.24
C LYS A 36 24.66 -1.15 13.59
N SER A 37 25.62 -0.62 14.33
CA SER A 37 25.67 0.71 14.98
C SER A 37 25.60 1.94 14.04
N SER A 38 24.85 1.87 12.95
CA SER A 38 24.86 2.89 11.89
C SER A 38 23.54 2.98 11.11
N GLU A 39 22.76 1.90 10.94
CA GLU A 39 21.58 1.97 10.07
C GLU A 39 20.34 2.49 10.82
N ALA A 40 19.78 3.57 10.30
CA ALA A 40 18.57 4.19 10.83
C ALA A 40 17.39 3.21 10.84
N GLN A 41 16.60 3.21 11.91
CA GLN A 41 15.36 2.44 11.94
C GLN A 41 14.43 3.00 10.88
N GLN A 42 14.21 2.25 9.80
CA GLN A 42 13.19 2.59 8.83
C GLN A 42 11.83 2.11 9.34
N ILE A 43 10.84 2.97 9.19
CA ILE A 43 9.43 2.68 9.46
C ILE A 43 8.73 2.73 8.12
N GLN A 44 8.07 1.63 7.75
CA GLN A 44 7.30 1.56 6.51
C GLN A 44 5.86 1.19 6.83
N HIS A 45 4.92 1.87 6.19
CA HIS A 45 3.50 1.60 6.37
C HIS A 45 2.75 1.78 5.06
N LEU A 46 1.95 0.79 4.70
CA LEU A 46 1.10 0.80 3.52
C LEU A 46 -0.36 0.96 3.94
N SER A 47 -1.03 1.93 3.32
CA SER A 47 -2.46 2.19 3.49
C SER A 47 -3.17 2.16 2.13
N LEU A 48 -4.46 1.85 2.17
CA LEU A 48 -5.35 1.79 1.00
C LEU A 48 -6.61 2.59 1.29
N ASP A 49 -6.91 3.56 0.43
CA ASP A 49 -8.12 4.38 0.55
C ASP A 49 -9.32 3.81 -0.25
N HIS A 50 -10.49 4.45 -0.07
CA HIS A 50 -11.75 4.08 -0.73
C HIS A 50 -11.78 4.39 -2.23
N GLN A 51 -10.77 5.10 -2.75
CA GLN A 51 -10.54 5.35 -4.16
C GLN A 51 -9.46 4.41 -4.73
N GLN A 52 -9.08 3.37 -3.99
CA GLN A 52 -8.04 2.43 -4.37
C GLN A 52 -6.64 3.04 -4.55
N HIS A 53 -6.37 4.19 -3.94
CA HIS A 53 -4.99 4.66 -3.86
C HIS A 53 -4.25 3.93 -2.76
N ILE A 54 -3.07 3.46 -3.12
CA ILE A 54 -2.06 3.00 -2.19
C ILE A 54 -1.26 4.23 -1.75
N THR A 55 -1.09 4.39 -0.44
CA THR A 55 -0.10 5.31 0.11
C THR A 55 0.91 4.53 0.93
N LEU A 56 2.15 4.53 0.47
CA LEU A 56 3.29 4.00 1.20
C LEU A 56 4.01 5.14 1.91
N PHE A 57 4.06 5.07 3.23
CA PHE A 57 4.86 5.95 4.06
C PHE A 57 6.20 5.28 4.39
N ARG A 58 7.27 6.05 4.28
CA ARG A 58 8.61 5.67 4.71
C ARG A 58 9.19 6.76 5.61
N GLY A 59 9.53 6.40 6.83
CA GLY A 59 10.23 7.24 7.80
C GLY A 59 11.55 6.62 8.21
N SER A 60 12.41 7.43 8.82
CA SER A 60 13.69 6.99 9.40
C SER A 60 13.89 7.67 10.75
N SER A 61 14.34 6.94 11.77
CA SER A 61 14.62 7.51 13.09
C SER A 61 15.76 8.55 13.09
N GLN A 62 16.60 8.56 12.06
CA GLN A 62 17.72 9.51 11.93
C GLN A 62 17.39 10.71 11.02
N SER A 63 16.25 10.69 10.34
CA SER A 63 15.82 11.77 9.45
C SER A 63 14.61 12.48 10.05
N ARG A 64 14.65 13.81 10.08
CA ARG A 64 13.45 14.61 10.35
C ARG A 64 12.43 14.52 9.21
N PHE A 65 12.83 14.05 8.03
CA PHE A 65 11.98 13.94 6.86
C PHE A 65 11.51 12.49 6.64
N GLY A 66 10.22 12.33 6.34
CA GLY A 66 9.62 11.11 5.79
C GLY A 66 9.27 11.29 4.32
N MET A 67 9.00 10.18 3.64
CA MET A 67 8.54 10.13 2.25
C MET A 67 7.19 9.44 2.18
N ALA A 68 6.31 9.92 1.32
CA ALA A 68 5.07 9.26 0.95
C ALA A 68 5.08 9.00 -0.56
N PHE A 69 4.66 7.80 -0.95
CA PHE A 69 4.47 7.41 -2.34
C PHE A 69 3.01 7.06 -2.53
N ARG A 70 2.34 7.74 -3.45
CA ARG A 70 0.92 7.56 -3.75
C ARG A 70 0.72 7.16 -5.21
N PHE A 71 -0.03 6.10 -5.44
CA PHE A 71 -0.38 5.60 -6.77
C PHE A 71 -1.68 4.81 -6.71
N HIS A 72 -2.36 4.64 -7.85
CA HIS A 72 -3.56 3.83 -7.89
C HIS A 72 -3.20 2.34 -7.92
N ARG A 73 -3.98 1.52 -7.23
CA ARG A 73 -3.71 0.08 -7.12
C ARG A 73 -3.61 -0.63 -8.48
N GLN A 74 -4.43 -0.18 -9.44
CA GLN A 74 -4.44 -0.69 -10.82
C GLN A 74 -3.18 -0.36 -11.63
N ASP A 75 -2.35 0.57 -11.15
CA ASP A 75 -1.14 0.98 -11.86
C ASP A 75 0.03 0.03 -11.60
N VAL A 76 -0.08 -0.89 -10.65
CA VAL A 76 0.96 -1.89 -10.37
C VAL A 76 0.96 -2.97 -11.45
N GLU A 77 2.08 -3.10 -12.14
CA GLU A 77 2.29 -4.05 -13.24
C GLU A 77 3.00 -5.32 -12.75
N GLN A 78 3.95 -5.17 -11.83
CA GLN A 78 4.77 -6.27 -11.34
C GLN A 78 5.18 -6.07 -9.88
N ILE A 79 5.31 -7.20 -9.18
CA ILE A 79 5.84 -7.27 -7.81
C ILE A 79 6.99 -8.28 -7.81
N GLU A 80 8.18 -7.85 -7.40
CA GLU A 80 9.39 -8.66 -7.36
C GLU A 80 9.95 -8.73 -5.94
N GLY A 81 10.39 -9.92 -5.52
CA GLY A 81 11.09 -10.14 -4.25
C GLY A 81 12.56 -10.46 -4.52
N VAL A 82 13.48 -9.71 -3.91
CA VAL A 82 14.93 -9.91 -4.02
C VAL A 82 15.53 -10.05 -2.62
N THR A 83 16.17 -11.17 -2.33
CA THR A 83 16.92 -11.34 -1.07
C THR A 83 18.25 -10.61 -1.13
N LEU A 84 18.59 -9.89 -0.07
CA LEU A 84 19.87 -9.23 0.14
C LEU A 84 20.82 -10.08 0.98
N GLU A 85 22.12 -9.86 0.81
CA GLU A 85 23.18 -10.57 1.55
C GLU A 85 23.20 -10.27 3.06
N ASP A 86 22.54 -9.18 3.49
CA ASP A 86 22.51 -8.70 4.87
C ASP A 86 21.31 -9.22 5.69
N GLY A 87 20.57 -10.20 5.16
CA GLY A 87 19.40 -10.77 5.82
C GLY A 87 18.10 -9.97 5.62
N ARG A 88 18.12 -8.95 4.75
CA ARG A 88 16.92 -8.24 4.28
C ARG A 88 16.39 -8.80 2.97
N GLY A 89 15.15 -8.48 2.64
CA GLY A 89 14.57 -8.67 1.33
C GLY A 89 14.00 -7.34 0.82
N HIS A 90 14.27 -7.03 -0.44
CA HIS A 90 13.57 -6.00 -1.19
C HIS A 90 12.29 -6.58 -1.78
N LEU A 91 11.20 -5.85 -1.62
CA LEU A 91 9.94 -6.11 -2.28
C LEU A 91 9.63 -4.91 -3.18
N LEU A 92 9.98 -5.06 -4.46
CA LEU A 92 9.88 -4.01 -5.47
C LEU A 92 8.48 -4.02 -6.09
N LEU A 93 7.85 -2.85 -6.11
CA LEU A 93 6.60 -2.59 -6.81
C LEU A 93 6.91 -1.78 -8.05
N HIS A 94 6.63 -2.36 -9.22
CA HIS A 94 6.72 -1.67 -10.50
C HIS A 94 5.34 -1.21 -10.90
N THR A 95 5.23 0.06 -11.25
CA THR A 95 4.01 0.67 -11.76
C THR A 95 4.20 1.11 -13.20
N ARG A 96 3.07 1.44 -13.84
CA ARG A 96 3.07 2.23 -15.07
C ARG A 96 4.01 3.45 -14.92
N PRO A 97 4.72 3.86 -15.99
CA PRO A 97 5.60 5.02 -15.95
C PRO A 97 4.90 6.27 -15.38
N ALA A 98 5.57 6.95 -14.45
CA ALA A 98 5.09 8.16 -13.78
C ALA A 98 3.77 8.03 -12.98
N ALA A 99 3.32 6.81 -12.67
CA ALA A 99 2.12 6.60 -11.86
C ALA A 99 2.32 6.92 -10.36
N ILE A 100 3.57 6.89 -9.88
CA ILE A 100 3.88 7.15 -8.48
C ILE A 100 4.11 8.63 -8.28
N GLN A 101 3.25 9.26 -7.48
CA GLN A 101 3.49 10.58 -6.91
C GLN A 101 4.31 10.40 -5.64
N SER A 102 5.52 10.95 -5.60
CA SER A 102 6.34 10.99 -4.38
C SER A 102 6.24 12.35 -3.70
N LEU A 103 6.27 12.37 -2.36
CA LEU A 103 6.23 13.58 -1.54
C LEU A 103 7.19 13.41 -0.36
N THR A 104 8.08 14.37 -0.12
CA THR A 104 8.90 14.40 1.10
C THR A 104 8.26 15.33 2.12
N PHE A 105 8.00 14.87 3.33
CA PHE A 105 7.33 15.64 4.39
C PHE A 105 8.13 15.61 5.69
N MET A 106 7.83 16.52 6.63
CA MET A 106 8.46 16.55 7.95
C MET A 106 7.40 16.21 9.02
N PRO A 107 7.43 15.03 9.65
CA PRO A 107 6.45 14.66 10.67
C PRO A 107 6.51 15.63 11.86
N GLY A 108 5.36 16.14 12.31
CA GLY A 108 5.26 16.99 13.50
C GLY A 108 5.39 18.50 13.28
N LYS A 109 5.61 18.98 12.04
CA LYS A 109 5.36 20.39 11.70
C LYS A 109 3.94 20.57 11.18
N THR A 110 3.32 21.68 11.56
CA THR A 110 1.95 22.05 11.21
C THR A 110 1.70 22.00 9.70
N ALA A 111 0.47 21.65 9.32
CA ALA A 111 -0.03 21.36 7.96
C ALA A 111 0.20 22.41 6.86
N THR A 112 0.88 23.52 7.16
CA THR A 112 1.29 24.57 6.23
C THR A 112 2.62 24.27 5.51
N ASP A 113 3.40 23.30 5.99
CA ASP A 113 4.64 22.83 5.33
C ASP A 113 4.27 21.70 4.35
N THR A 114 3.59 22.05 3.25
CA THR A 114 3.33 21.10 2.15
C THR A 114 4.68 20.65 1.59
N GLY A 115 4.91 19.35 1.66
CA GLY A 115 6.20 18.69 1.49
C GLY A 115 7.10 19.19 0.36
N TYR A 116 8.40 19.20 0.66
CA TYR A 116 9.46 19.54 -0.27
C TYR A 116 9.56 18.46 -1.36
N ASN A 117 9.51 18.88 -2.63
CA ASN A 117 9.69 18.09 -3.84
C ASN A 117 8.65 16.99 -4.10
N ALA A 118 7.86 17.20 -5.15
CA ALA A 118 7.05 16.17 -5.80
C ALA A 118 7.78 15.67 -7.06
N GLY A 119 8.06 14.38 -7.11
CA GLY A 119 8.63 13.71 -8.29
C GLY A 119 7.78 12.53 -8.72
N THR A 120 7.82 12.18 -9.99
CA THR A 120 7.17 10.98 -10.50
C THR A 120 8.17 9.84 -10.62
N LEU A 121 7.76 8.65 -10.18
CA LEU A 121 8.56 7.42 -10.24
C LEU A 121 7.77 6.31 -10.94
N SER A 122 8.48 5.27 -11.37
CA SER A 122 7.91 4.04 -11.95
C SER A 122 8.09 2.81 -11.05
N SER A 123 8.83 2.94 -9.94
CA SER A 123 8.96 1.88 -8.96
C SER A 123 9.13 2.41 -7.56
N VAL A 124 8.74 1.60 -6.58
CA VAL A 124 9.01 1.82 -5.16
C VAL A 124 9.42 0.52 -4.50
N ASP A 125 10.30 0.63 -3.52
CA ASP A 125 10.87 -0.50 -2.80
C ASP A 125 10.27 -0.60 -1.39
N LEU A 126 10.17 -1.81 -0.87
CA LEU A 126 9.77 -2.13 0.49
C LEU A 126 10.79 -3.07 1.12
N LEU A 127 11.27 -2.73 2.31
CA LEU A 127 12.17 -3.61 3.06
C LEU A 127 11.40 -4.55 4.00
N VAL A 128 11.70 -5.84 3.93
CA VAL A 128 11.18 -6.90 4.79
C VAL A 128 12.33 -7.80 5.28
N PRO A 129 12.18 -8.59 6.36
CA PRO A 129 13.17 -9.61 6.71
C PRO A 129 13.27 -10.67 5.59
N ALA A 130 14.48 -11.10 5.23
CA ALA A 130 14.71 -12.07 4.14
C ALA A 130 13.89 -13.36 4.33
N ASN A 131 13.86 -13.89 5.56
CA ASN A 131 13.09 -15.10 5.90
C ASN A 131 11.56 -14.91 5.85
N ARG A 132 11.07 -13.68 5.63
CA ARG A 132 9.66 -13.34 5.48
C ARG A 132 9.33 -12.80 4.08
N LEU A 133 10.30 -12.73 3.18
CA LEU A 133 10.15 -12.11 1.87
C LEU A 133 9.02 -12.76 1.05
N GLU A 134 8.97 -14.09 0.99
CA GLU A 134 7.93 -14.82 0.28
C GLU A 134 6.52 -14.53 0.85
N GLN A 135 6.40 -14.51 2.18
CA GLN A 135 5.14 -14.21 2.86
C GLN A 135 4.69 -12.76 2.57
N ALA A 136 5.63 -11.81 2.59
CA ALA A 136 5.35 -10.41 2.29
C ALA A 136 4.93 -10.22 0.82
N GLN A 137 5.63 -10.86 -0.12
CA GLN A 137 5.30 -10.82 -1.54
C GLN A 137 3.92 -11.42 -1.81
N ALA A 138 3.58 -12.54 -1.16
CA ALA A 138 2.26 -13.15 -1.27
C ALA A 138 1.15 -12.25 -0.71
N ALA A 139 1.37 -11.63 0.45
CA ALA A 139 0.41 -10.69 1.04
C ALA A 139 0.20 -9.46 0.14
N LEU A 140 1.30 -8.87 -0.35
CA LEU A 140 1.27 -7.74 -1.27
C LEU A 140 0.53 -8.08 -2.57
N THR A 141 0.86 -9.21 -3.18
CA THR A 141 0.18 -9.70 -4.40
C THR A 141 -1.33 -9.85 -4.17
N ARG A 142 -1.74 -10.38 -3.02
CA ARG A 142 -3.16 -10.47 -2.65
C ARG A 142 -3.79 -9.09 -2.51
N ILE A 143 -3.13 -8.14 -1.83
CA ILE A 143 -3.62 -6.75 -1.72
C ILE A 143 -3.90 -6.17 -3.10
N PHE A 144 -3.02 -6.38 -4.08
CA PHE A 144 -3.18 -5.85 -5.44
C PHE A 144 -4.16 -6.61 -6.32
N ARG A 145 -4.47 -7.89 -6.03
CA ARG A 145 -5.38 -8.72 -6.84
C ARG A 145 -6.78 -8.92 -6.24
N MET A 146 -6.96 -8.76 -4.92
CA MET A 146 -8.26 -8.97 -4.26
C MET A 146 -9.29 -7.92 -4.67
N ALA A 147 -10.40 -8.32 -5.29
CA ALA A 147 -11.50 -7.39 -5.55
C ALA A 147 -11.95 -6.71 -4.24
N GLY A 148 -12.31 -5.44 -4.33
CA GLY A 148 -12.99 -4.77 -3.21
C GLY A 148 -14.37 -5.37 -2.99
N SER A 149 -14.98 -5.04 -1.86
CA SER A 149 -16.41 -5.25 -1.71
C SER A 149 -17.13 -4.16 -2.50
N SER A 150 -18.00 -4.56 -3.43
CA SER A 150 -18.95 -3.64 -4.04
C SER A 150 -20.01 -3.31 -3.00
N TRP A 151 -20.21 -2.01 -2.72
CA TRP A 151 -21.41 -1.58 -2.05
C TRP A 151 -22.60 -1.90 -2.98
N SER A 152 -23.49 -2.80 -2.54
CA SER A 152 -24.78 -2.99 -3.21
C SER A 152 -25.78 -2.05 -2.56
N PRO A 153 -26.35 -1.06 -3.29
CA PRO A 153 -27.45 -0.23 -2.78
C PRO A 153 -28.74 -1.03 -2.50
N GLY A 154 -28.80 -2.31 -2.90
CA GLY A 154 -29.95 -3.16 -2.64
C GLY A 154 -30.06 -3.50 -1.16
N LEU A 155 -31.17 -3.09 -0.53
CA LEU A 155 -31.59 -3.62 0.77
C LEU A 155 -31.53 -5.15 0.73
N PRO A 156 -31.03 -5.83 1.78
CA PRO A 156 -31.08 -7.29 1.87
C PRO A 156 -32.49 -7.80 1.56
N PRO A 157 -32.67 -8.97 0.91
CA PRO A 157 -33.98 -9.45 0.51
C PRO A 157 -35.00 -9.53 1.66
N HIS A 158 -34.55 -9.75 2.89
CA HIS A 158 -35.40 -9.78 4.09
C HIS A 158 -35.82 -8.40 4.63
N TRP A 159 -35.26 -7.31 4.06
CA TRP A 159 -35.63 -5.91 4.33
C TRP A 159 -36.44 -5.31 3.18
N GLN A 160 -36.49 -5.98 2.03
CA GLN A 160 -37.42 -5.67 0.96
C GLN A 160 -38.78 -6.23 1.39
N GLY A 161 -39.55 -5.40 2.10
CA GLY A 161 -40.78 -5.77 2.82
C GLY A 161 -41.54 -6.94 2.20
N GLY A 162 -41.66 -8.02 2.97
CA GLY A 162 -42.48 -9.16 2.59
C GLY A 162 -43.90 -8.70 2.28
N GLN A 163 -44.31 -8.87 1.02
CA GLN A 163 -45.72 -8.99 0.70
C GLN A 163 -46.11 -10.44 1.01
N GLY A 164 -46.57 -10.65 2.25
CA GLY A 164 -47.58 -11.66 2.55
C GLY A 164 -48.96 -11.05 2.39
#